data_AF-A0A4M3JP64-F1
#
_entry.id   AF-A0A4M3JP64-F1
#
_cell.length_a   1.000
_cell.length_b   1.000
_cell.length_c   1.000
_cell.angle_alpha   90.00
_cell.angle_beta   90.00
_cell.angle_gamma   90.00
#
_symmetry.space_group_name_H-M   'P 1'
#
loop_
_entity.id
_entity.type
_entity.pdbx_description
1 polymer ?
#
loop_
_entity_poly.entity_id
_entity_poly.type
_entity_poly.pdbx_seq_one_letter_code
_entity_poly.pdbx_strand_id
1 'polypeptide(L)'
;MEDVEKKILYYEIYKAKKEVYEEYQKKNIFTKEAFYNKHKKGIDQYKVVSGKLKKLLSDKEKLSPKKWNEEKILLMSNLEEINKEKDKIKDEYQEINHIKYSVDFVNKELGIDLSIEIDKLIKQGEKPSVIAQIKKFQDQVNKDNEYREMMKNKKMDQER
;
A
#
# COMPACT_ATOMS: atom_id res chain seq x y z
N MET A 1 8.66 2.31 -0.03
CA MET A 1 9.44 1.67 1.05
C MET A 1 10.83 1.29 0.56
N GLU A 2 10.95 0.55 -0.55
CA GLU A 2 12.23 0.08 -1.09
C GLU A 2 13.26 1.21 -1.35
N ASP A 3 12.84 2.36 -1.90
CA ASP A 3 13.75 3.48 -2.15
C ASP A 3 14.26 4.15 -0.88
N VAL A 4 13.40 4.29 0.14
CA VAL A 4 13.76 4.87 1.44
C VAL A 4 14.76 3.98 2.17
N GLU A 5 14.55 2.66 2.14
CA GLU A 5 15.46 1.68 2.73
C GLU A 5 16.82 1.66 2.03
N LYS A 6 16.82 1.73 0.69
CA LYS A 6 18.06 1.87 -0.10
C LYS A 6 18.81 3.16 0.25
N LYS A 7 18.11 4.30 0.40
CA LYS A 7 18.72 5.58 0.84
C LYS A 7 19.40 5.43 2.21
N ILE A 8 18.72 4.82 3.18
CA ILE A 8 19.26 4.58 4.53
C ILE A 8 20.50 3.68 4.47
N LEU A 9 20.39 2.51 3.84
CA LEU A 9 21.48 1.53 3.73
C LEU A 9 22.73 2.14 3.07
N TYR A 10 22.56 2.82 1.94
CA TYR A 10 23.70 3.41 1.25
C TYR A 10 24.32 4.55 2.05
N TYR A 11 23.53 5.31 2.81
CA TYR A 11 24.04 6.34 3.69
C TYR A 11 24.87 5.78 4.84
N GLU A 12 24.46 4.66 5.45
CA GLU A 12 25.23 4.02 6.52
C GLU A 12 26.61 3.57 6.02
N ILE A 13 26.67 2.96 4.84
CA ILE A 13 27.94 2.56 4.20
C ILE A 13 28.76 3.80 3.84
N TYR A 14 28.14 4.84 3.27
CA TYR A 14 28.78 6.11 2.94
C TYR A 14 29.43 6.72 4.17
N LYS A 15 28.69 6.83 5.27
CA LYS A 15 29.16 7.37 6.55
C LYS A 15 30.32 6.55 7.11
N ALA A 16 30.21 5.23 7.10
CA ALA A 16 31.24 4.32 7.64
C ALA A 16 32.55 4.33 6.83
N LYS A 17 32.51 4.66 5.53
CA LYS A 17 33.71 4.69 4.65
C LYS A 17 34.23 6.09 4.37
N LYS A 18 33.54 7.13 4.84
CA LYS A 18 33.85 8.53 4.56
C LYS A 18 35.25 8.92 5.00
N GLU A 19 35.64 8.57 6.21
CA GLU A 19 36.94 8.95 6.78
C GLU A 19 38.11 8.38 5.97
N VAL A 20 38.07 7.07 5.67
CA VAL A 20 39.08 6.39 4.84
C VAL A 20 39.16 7.01 3.44
N TYR A 21 38.02 7.38 2.86
CA TYR A 21 37.99 8.06 1.56
C TYR A 21 38.57 9.47 1.62
N GLU A 22 38.24 10.26 2.64
CA GLU A 22 38.79 11.60 2.84
C GLU A 22 40.29 11.57 3.08
N GLU A 23 40.78 10.60 3.85
CA GLU A 23 42.23 10.38 4.03
C GLU A 23 42.90 10.04 2.69
N TYR A 24 42.32 9.12 1.91
CA TYR A 24 42.80 8.79 0.56
C TYR A 24 42.89 10.03 -0.35
N GLN A 25 41.89 10.92 -0.28
CA GLN A 25 41.90 12.15 -1.07
C GLN A 25 43.05 13.09 -0.69
N LYS A 26 43.39 13.18 0.61
CA LYS A 26 44.45 14.02 1.16
C LYS A 26 45.88 13.46 0.96
N LYS A 27 46.04 12.17 0.61
CA LYS A 27 47.38 11.59 0.36
C LYS A 27 48.05 12.26 -0.84
N ASN A 28 49.36 12.48 -0.71
CA ASN A 28 50.21 12.97 -1.80
C ASN A 28 50.39 11.88 -2.89
N ILE A 29 50.82 12.29 -4.08
CA ILE A 29 50.94 11.40 -5.25
C ILE A 29 51.81 10.18 -4.94
N PHE A 30 52.89 10.34 -4.18
CA PHE A 30 53.84 9.27 -3.85
C PHE A 30 53.29 8.20 -2.90
N THR A 31 52.31 8.52 -2.05
CA THR A 31 51.75 7.58 -1.06
C THR A 31 50.31 7.16 -1.37
N LYS A 32 49.67 7.82 -2.33
CA LYS A 32 48.25 7.63 -2.66
C LYS A 32 47.95 6.24 -3.21
N GLU A 33 48.84 5.70 -4.05
CA GLU A 33 48.66 4.37 -4.64
C GLU A 33 48.79 3.26 -3.60
N ALA A 34 49.83 3.31 -2.77
CA ALA A 34 50.02 2.35 -1.67
C ALA A 34 48.83 2.38 -0.69
N PHE A 35 48.35 3.58 -0.34
CA PHE A 35 47.18 3.75 0.52
C PHE A 35 45.91 3.20 -0.16
N TYR A 36 45.71 3.48 -1.44
CA TYR A 36 44.59 2.94 -2.20
C TYR A 36 44.59 1.41 -2.18
N ASN A 37 45.73 0.78 -2.50
CA ASN A 37 45.83 -0.68 -2.54
C ASN A 37 45.53 -1.31 -1.18
N LYS A 38 46.00 -0.70 -0.08
CA LYS A 38 45.70 -1.15 1.29
C LYS A 38 44.23 -1.01 1.68
N HIS A 39 43.56 0.05 1.21
CA HIS A 39 42.18 0.38 1.60
C HIS A 39 41.16 0.24 0.46
N LYS A 40 41.53 -0.48 -0.60
CA LYS A 40 40.83 -0.53 -1.90
C LYS A 40 39.33 -0.78 -1.73
N LYS A 41 38.99 -1.83 -0.99
CA LYS A 41 37.59 -2.21 -0.73
C LYS A 41 36.77 -1.07 -0.13
N GLY A 42 37.30 -0.36 0.86
CA GLY A 42 36.59 0.73 1.52
C GLY A 42 36.40 1.94 0.62
N ILE A 43 37.44 2.30 -0.14
CA ILE A 43 37.44 3.43 -1.07
C ILE A 43 36.46 3.16 -2.23
N ASP A 44 36.53 1.97 -2.82
CA ASP A 44 35.64 1.59 -3.93
C ASP A 44 34.19 1.49 -3.47
N GLN A 45 33.93 0.91 -2.29
CA GLN A 45 32.60 0.91 -1.68
C GLN A 45 32.06 2.33 -1.50
N TYR A 46 32.85 3.26 -0.98
CA TYR A 46 32.46 4.66 -0.83
C TYR A 46 32.06 5.28 -2.17
N LYS A 47 32.88 5.11 -3.21
CA LYS A 47 32.60 5.64 -4.56
C LYS A 47 31.28 5.10 -5.10
N VAL A 48 31.06 3.79 -4.98
CA VAL A 48 29.84 3.12 -5.45
C VAL A 48 28.60 3.65 -4.72
N VAL A 49 28.61 3.66 -3.38
CA VAL A 49 27.43 4.11 -2.63
C VAL A 49 27.18 5.61 -2.77
N SER A 50 28.23 6.42 -2.92
CA SER A 50 28.09 7.85 -3.23
C SER A 50 27.39 8.06 -4.58
N GLY A 51 27.78 7.31 -5.62
CA GLY A 51 27.13 7.37 -6.93
C GLY A 51 25.67 6.90 -6.87
N LYS A 52 25.37 5.85 -6.09
CA LYS A 52 24.00 5.37 -5.88
C LYS A 52 23.13 6.39 -5.13
N LEU A 53 23.67 7.01 -4.07
CA LEU A 53 22.98 8.08 -3.34
C LEU A 53 22.67 9.26 -4.26
N LYS A 54 23.61 9.70 -5.10
CA LYS A 54 23.36 10.76 -6.08
C LYS A 54 22.25 10.44 -7.09
N LYS A 55 22.04 9.16 -7.44
CA LYS A 55 20.94 8.76 -8.34
C LYS A 55 19.59 8.70 -7.62
N LEU A 56 19.58 8.34 -6.34
CA LEU A 56 18.36 8.25 -5.53
C LEU A 56 17.89 9.60 -4.98
N LEU A 57 18.79 10.58 -4.95
CA LEU A 57 18.52 11.92 -4.46
C LEU A 57 18.41 12.84 -5.67
N SER A 58 17.38 13.68 -5.68
CA SER A 58 17.33 14.79 -6.63
C SER A 58 18.52 15.72 -6.39
N ASP A 59 19.00 16.44 -7.41
CA ASP A 59 20.20 17.30 -7.32
C ASP A 59 20.16 18.34 -6.18
N LYS A 60 18.97 18.65 -5.67
CA LYS A 60 18.72 19.61 -4.58
C LYS A 60 18.47 18.97 -3.21
N GLU A 61 18.36 17.65 -3.15
CA GLU A 61 18.02 16.92 -1.94
C GLU A 61 19.27 16.70 -1.08
N LYS A 62 19.23 17.19 0.16
CA LYS A 62 20.32 17.00 1.13
C LYS A 62 20.24 15.61 1.75
N LEU A 63 21.40 15.03 2.09
CA LEU A 63 21.46 13.81 2.91
C LEU A 63 20.74 14.06 4.24
N SER A 64 19.60 13.40 4.45
CA SER A 64 18.78 13.58 5.65
C SER A 64 18.30 12.23 6.21
N PRO A 65 19.20 11.47 6.86
CA PRO A 65 18.88 10.15 7.39
C PRO A 65 17.75 10.17 8.41
N LYS A 66 17.63 11.27 9.18
CA LYS A 66 16.53 11.45 10.13
C LYS A 66 15.19 11.46 9.41
N LYS A 67 15.05 12.26 8.34
CA LYS A 67 13.82 12.34 7.54
C LYS A 67 13.48 11.01 6.88
N TRP A 68 14.46 10.29 6.32
CA TRP A 68 14.20 8.99 5.71
C TRP A 68 13.76 7.94 6.73
N ASN A 69 14.29 7.97 7.97
CA ASN A 69 13.81 7.09 9.03
C ASN A 69 12.38 7.46 9.49
N GLU A 70 12.05 8.75 9.62
CA GLU A 70 10.69 9.21 9.90
C GLU A 70 9.71 8.74 8.80
N GLU A 71 10.10 8.88 7.54
CA GLU A 71 9.33 8.39 6.38
C GLU A 71 9.17 6.87 6.41
N LYS A 72 10.22 6.12 6.75
CA LYS A 72 10.15 4.66 6.89
C LYS A 72 9.12 4.26 7.95
N ILE A 73 9.15 4.90 9.12
CA ILE A 73 8.21 4.62 10.22
C ILE A 73 6.77 4.91 9.77
N LEU A 74 6.55 6.06 9.12
CA LEU A 74 5.22 6.42 8.62
C LEU A 74 4.71 5.40 7.59
N LEU A 75 5.55 5.01 6.62
CA LEU A 75 5.19 4.00 5.62
C LEU A 75 4.89 2.64 6.24
N MET A 76 5.62 2.23 7.29
CA MET A 76 5.35 1.00 8.01
C MET A 76 4.01 1.05 8.76
N SER A 77 3.70 2.18 9.42
CA SER A 77 2.42 2.39 10.09
C SER A 77 1.24 2.32 9.10
N ASN A 78 1.37 3.00 7.96
CA ASN A 78 0.32 2.99 6.93
C ASN A 78 0.13 1.59 6.33
N LEU A 79 1.22 0.83 6.13
CA LEU A 79 1.13 -0.55 5.65
C LEU A 79 0.39 -1.45 6.64
N GLU A 80 0.61 -1.27 7.94
CA GLU A 80 -0.10 -2.01 8.98
C GLU A 80 -1.60 -1.70 8.97
N GLU A 81 -1.97 -0.42 8.85
CA GLU A 81 -3.36 0.02 8.77
C GLU A 81 -4.07 -0.54 7.53
N ILE A 82 -3.44 -0.44 6.36
CA ILE A 82 -3.98 -1.00 5.11
C ILE A 82 -4.18 -2.51 5.23
N ASN A 83 -3.27 -3.24 5.88
CA ASN A 83 -3.41 -4.68 6.06
C ASN A 83 -4.60 -5.01 6.99
N LYS A 84 -4.80 -4.24 8.07
CA LYS A 84 -5.98 -4.42 8.95
C LYS A 84 -7.29 -4.17 8.19
N GLU A 85 -7.35 -3.11 7.38
CA GLU A 85 -8.52 -2.83 6.55
C GLU A 85 -8.78 -3.92 5.51
N LYS A 86 -7.72 -4.41 4.86
CA LYS A 86 -7.79 -5.52 3.91
C LYS A 86 -8.38 -6.78 4.55
N ASP A 87 -7.93 -7.13 5.76
CA ASP A 87 -8.44 -8.29 6.47
C ASP A 87 -9.91 -8.11 6.86
N LYS A 88 -10.29 -6.92 7.34
CA LYS A 88 -11.69 -6.58 7.61
C LYS A 88 -12.58 -6.71 6.37
N ILE A 89 -12.15 -6.17 5.23
CA ILE A 89 -12.88 -6.26 3.95
C ILE A 89 -13.05 -7.72 3.53
N LYS A 90 -12.01 -8.54 3.74
CA LYS A 90 -12.06 -9.97 3.43
C LYS A 90 -13.11 -10.69 4.29
N ASP A 91 -13.15 -10.39 5.58
CA ASP A 91 -14.12 -10.99 6.51
C ASP A 91 -15.55 -10.55 6.15
N GLU A 92 -15.79 -9.25 5.92
CA GLU A 92 -17.08 -8.72 5.48
C GLU A 92 -17.53 -9.36 4.14
N TYR A 93 -16.60 -9.58 3.21
CA TYR A 93 -16.90 -10.25 1.94
C TYR A 93 -17.32 -11.71 2.14
N GLN A 94 -16.72 -12.43 3.09
CA GLN A 94 -17.12 -13.80 3.43
C GLN A 94 -18.52 -13.82 4.05
N GLU A 95 -18.83 -12.88 4.94
CA GLU A 95 -20.16 -12.74 5.54
C GLU A 95 -21.23 -12.45 4.47
N ILE A 96 -20.96 -11.52 3.56
CA ILE A 96 -21.86 -11.21 2.44
C ILE A 96 -22.12 -12.46 1.58
N ASN A 97 -21.10 -13.26 1.29
CA ASN A 97 -21.28 -14.49 0.52
C ASN A 97 -22.15 -15.51 1.27
N HIS A 98 -21.97 -15.64 2.59
CA HIS A 98 -22.81 -16.51 3.41
C HIS A 98 -24.28 -16.05 3.41
N ILE A 99 -24.51 -14.75 3.56
CA ILE A 99 -25.85 -14.15 3.48
C ILE A 99 -26.46 -14.43 2.11
N LYS A 100 -25.71 -14.17 1.03
CA LYS A 100 -26.17 -14.40 -0.34
C LYS A 100 -26.61 -15.85 -0.55
N TYR A 101 -25.80 -16.81 -0.10
CA TYR A 101 -26.11 -18.23 -0.21
C TYR A 101 -27.36 -18.61 0.59
N SER A 102 -27.51 -18.05 1.79
CA SER A 102 -28.68 -18.27 2.65
C SER A 102 -29.95 -17.71 2.02
N VAL A 103 -29.89 -16.50 1.46
CA VAL A 103 -31.01 -15.87 0.73
C VAL A 103 -31.39 -16.69 -0.51
N ASP A 104 -30.39 -17.10 -1.30
CA ASP A 104 -30.59 -17.94 -2.48
C ASP A 104 -31.26 -19.27 -2.10
N PHE A 105 -30.81 -19.92 -1.03
CA PHE A 105 -31.39 -21.17 -0.53
C PHE A 105 -32.86 -21.00 -0.11
N VAL A 106 -33.17 -19.99 0.70
CA VAL A 106 -34.56 -19.77 1.17
C VAL A 106 -35.49 -19.43 0.01
N ASN A 107 -35.06 -18.55 -0.90
CA ASN A 107 -35.87 -18.15 -2.04
C ASN A 107 -36.11 -19.31 -3.03
N LYS A 108 -35.06 -20.08 -3.36
CA LYS A 108 -35.12 -21.09 -4.44
C LYS A 108 -35.51 -22.47 -3.93
N GLU A 109 -34.91 -22.93 -2.85
CA GLU A 109 -35.12 -24.30 -2.34
C GLU A 109 -36.35 -24.40 -1.44
N LEU A 110 -36.62 -23.36 -0.63
CA LEU A 110 -37.79 -23.33 0.25
C LEU A 110 -39.01 -22.63 -0.36
N GLY A 111 -38.82 -21.92 -1.48
CA GLY A 111 -39.90 -21.20 -2.17
C GLY A 111 -40.46 -20.00 -1.39
N ILE A 112 -39.71 -19.48 -0.41
CA ILE A 112 -40.13 -18.34 0.42
C ILE A 112 -39.46 -17.09 -0.13
N ASP A 113 -40.23 -16.18 -0.73
CA ASP A 113 -39.71 -14.89 -1.17
C ASP A 113 -39.44 -13.97 0.03
N LEU A 114 -38.18 -13.95 0.47
CA LEU A 114 -37.72 -13.13 1.58
C LEU A 114 -37.94 -11.63 1.33
N SER A 115 -37.94 -11.16 0.08
CA SER A 115 -38.17 -9.75 -0.22
C SER A 115 -39.61 -9.35 0.15
N ILE A 116 -40.59 -10.19 -0.19
CA ILE A 116 -41.99 -9.96 0.14
C ILE A 116 -42.20 -10.04 1.66
N GLU A 117 -41.56 -10.99 2.33
CA GLU A 117 -41.72 -11.18 3.77
C GLU A 117 -41.10 -10.03 4.58
N ILE A 118 -39.93 -9.54 4.17
CA ILE A 118 -39.32 -8.32 4.74
C ILE A 118 -40.25 -7.11 4.56
N ASP A 119 -40.83 -6.93 3.37
CA ASP A 119 -41.77 -5.82 3.10
C ASP A 119 -43.02 -5.87 3.98
N LYS A 120 -43.54 -7.07 4.28
CA LYS A 120 -44.66 -7.23 5.22
C LYS A 120 -44.26 -6.83 6.63
N LEU A 121 -43.12 -7.29 7.13
CA LEU A 121 -42.61 -6.97 8.47
C LEU A 121 -42.33 -5.46 8.62
N ILE A 122 -41.76 -4.83 7.59
CA ILE A 122 -41.57 -3.37 7.51
C ILE A 122 -42.90 -2.63 7.62
N LYS A 123 -43.93 -3.08 6.89
CA LYS A 123 -45.29 -2.48 6.94
C LYS A 123 -46.01 -2.74 8.27
N GLN A 124 -45.68 -3.81 8.97
CA GLN A 124 -46.26 -4.19 10.26
C GLN A 124 -45.66 -3.44 11.46
N GLY A 125 -44.59 -2.65 11.28
CA GLY A 125 -44.17 -1.62 12.24
C GLY A 125 -42.92 -1.92 13.08
N GLU A 126 -41.86 -2.48 12.47
CA GLU A 126 -40.52 -2.36 13.09
C GLU A 126 -40.04 -0.90 13.13
N LYS A 127 -39.21 -0.58 14.13
CA LYS A 127 -38.75 0.80 14.45
C LYS A 127 -38.33 1.54 13.17
N PRO A 128 -38.79 2.79 12.95
CA PRO A 128 -38.49 3.59 11.75
C PRO A 128 -37.01 3.65 11.35
N SER A 129 -36.07 3.50 12.30
CA SER A 129 -34.64 3.50 12.01
C SER A 129 -34.13 2.26 11.28
N VAL A 130 -34.76 1.09 11.47
CA VAL A 130 -34.38 -0.16 10.80
C VAL A 130 -34.84 -0.13 9.34
N ILE A 131 -36.09 0.31 9.12
CA ILE A 131 -36.65 0.52 7.78
C ILE A 131 -35.80 1.51 6.97
N ALA A 132 -35.36 2.61 7.60
CA ALA A 132 -34.49 3.59 6.95
C ALA A 132 -33.10 3.02 6.61
N GLN A 133 -32.55 2.14 7.44
CA GLN A 133 -31.27 1.46 7.17
C GLN A 133 -31.40 0.45 6.03
N ILE A 134 -32.47 -0.35 6.00
CA ILE A 134 -32.75 -1.31 4.92
C ILE A 134 -32.90 -0.59 3.58
N LYS A 135 -33.69 0.50 3.53
CA LYS A 135 -33.84 1.33 2.31
C LYS A 135 -32.51 1.90 1.83
N LYS A 136 -31.70 2.46 2.74
CA LYS A 136 -30.35 2.95 2.39
C LYS A 136 -29.47 1.85 1.81
N PHE A 137 -29.53 0.65 2.36
CA PHE A 137 -28.76 -0.49 1.87
C PHE A 137 -29.23 -0.94 0.48
N GLN A 138 -30.55 -1.02 0.25
CA GLN A 138 -31.13 -1.32 -1.07
C GLN A 138 -30.72 -0.28 -2.12
N ASP A 139 -30.82 1.02 -1.78
CA ASP A 139 -30.41 2.10 -2.67
C ASP A 139 -28.92 2.02 -3.02
N GLN A 140 -28.07 1.66 -2.05
CA GLN A 140 -26.63 1.48 -2.27
C GLN A 140 -26.35 0.30 -3.21
N VAL A 141 -26.99 -0.85 -2.98
CA VAL A 141 -26.85 -2.04 -3.84
C VAL A 141 -27.28 -1.73 -5.28
N ASN A 142 -28.37 -0.99 -5.46
CA ASN A 142 -28.85 -0.58 -6.79
C ASN A 142 -27.83 0.30 -7.51
N LYS A 143 -27.29 1.32 -6.83
CA LYS A 143 -26.24 2.19 -7.39
C LYS A 143 -24.98 1.41 -7.76
N ASP A 144 -24.55 0.49 -6.91
CA ASP A 144 -23.36 -0.33 -7.17
C ASP A 144 -23.57 -1.27 -8.36
N ASN A 145 -24.79 -1.78 -8.56
CA ASN A 145 -25.14 -2.58 -9.73
C ASN A 145 -25.19 -1.75 -11.01
N GLU A 146 -25.82 -0.57 -10.98
CA GLU A 146 -25.85 0.36 -12.11
C GLU A 146 -24.43 0.77 -12.54
N TYR A 147 -23.57 1.10 -11.57
CA TYR A 147 -22.18 1.43 -11.83
C TYR A 147 -21.41 0.28 -12.48
N ARG A 148 -21.59 -0.95 -11.97
CA ARG A 148 -20.97 -2.17 -12.55
C ARG A 148 -21.41 -2.40 -13.99
N GLU A 149 -22.69 -2.24 -14.30
CA GLU A 149 -23.20 -2.40 -15.67
C GLU A 149 -22.67 -1.31 -16.61
N MET A 150 -22.62 -0.05 -16.18
CA MET A 150 -21.99 1.03 -16.96
C MET A 150 -20.52 0.75 -17.29
N MET A 151 -19.76 0.21 -16.33
CA MET A 151 -18.35 -0.12 -16.53
C MET A 151 -18.15 -1.31 -17.46
N LYS A 152 -19.02 -2.32 -17.41
CA LYS A 152 -19.01 -3.43 -18.38
C LYS A 152 -19.27 -2.94 -19.81
N ASN A 153 -20.28 -2.09 -19.99
CA ASN A 153 -20.64 -1.55 -21.30
C ASN A 153 -19.51 -0.70 -21.89
N LYS A 154 -18.91 0.19 -21.10
CA LYS A 154 -17.74 0.98 -21.54
C LYS A 154 -16.55 0.12 -21.97
N LYS A 155 -16.32 -1.01 -21.29
CA LYS A 155 -15.23 -1.92 -21.65
C LYS A 155 -15.49 -2.62 -22.99
N MET A 156 -16.73 -3.04 -23.24
CA MET A 156 -17.11 -3.65 -24.52
C MET A 156 -17.03 -2.67 -25.70
N ASP A 157 -17.33 -1.39 -25.49
CA ASP A 157 -17.24 -0.35 -26.53
C ASP A 157 -15.78 0.01 -26.89
N GLN A 158 -14.82 -0.25 -26.00
CA GLN A 158 -13.39 -0.05 -26.27
C GLN A 158 -12.73 -1.24 -26.98
N GLU A 159 -13.38 -2.40 -27.02
CA GLU A 159 -12.90 -3.64 -27.64
C GLU A 159 -13.49 -3.85 -29.07
N ARG A 160 -14.35 -2.94 -29.55
CA ARG A 160 -14.93 -2.91 -30.91
C ARG A 160 -14.26 -1.85 -31.79
#